data_AF-A0A2I1HR40-F1
#
_entry.id   AF-A0A2I1HR40-F1
#
_cell.length_a   1.000
_cell.length_b   1.000
_cell.length_c   1.000
_cell.angle_alpha   90.00
_cell.angle_beta   90.00
_cell.angle_gamma   90.00
#
_symmetry.space_group_name_H-M   'P 1'
#
loop_
_entity.id
_entity.type
_entity.pdbx_description
1 polymer ?
#
loop_
_entity_poly.entity_id
_entity_poly.type
_entity_poly.pdbx_seq_one_letter_code
_entity_poly.pdbx_strand_id
1 'polypeptide(L)'
;MSSMMNMVNTNFVDEENIIYEEELNAAELNNTRLPESEDDVEEIYYITKQMTVKTIIHSLTPIEYPPTSKEGVAIVYHVEGWNNVEEAFTDIQYSMGKPCGQHTSTCSYLGDVTIEKKDRTCQGVKICEFANSELLEMNHESVNTDSDLQLKVNKEMSEDNIENVTFAVYLAAFKTKCRYMRDGVQCAGKPILKCLKRKDNTTTYFIGCSEWNFNEKFHRFINIKENVDLNLLRQLLDGLYGGESEEPTNDCYTILPNSSKKTLCSHPHRTGTTIKQGSIIQKTCGVKYSKIIPLDIKSCPYVILISKGIHSHPPPPPSRVPLTICSRLQELIHQANDNNSDITPTHIITGNYYTNTQ
;
A
#
# COMPACT_ATOMS: atom_id res chain seq x y z
N MET A 1 11.85 -15.87 63.14
CA MET A 1 11.11 -17.08 62.74
C MET A 1 9.90 -16.62 61.94
N SER A 2 9.73 -17.23 60.76
CA SER A 2 8.84 -16.83 59.67
C SER A 2 7.37 -16.71 60.06
N SER A 3 6.64 -15.74 59.49
CA SER A 3 5.37 -16.02 58.82
C SER A 3 4.96 -14.89 57.88
N MET A 4 4.30 -15.30 56.81
CA MET A 4 4.15 -14.68 55.49
C MET A 4 3.24 -13.46 55.43
N MET A 5 3.56 -12.57 54.48
CA MET A 5 2.66 -11.58 53.91
C MET A 5 1.47 -12.27 53.25
N ASN A 6 0.26 -11.91 53.65
CA ASN A 6 -0.94 -12.11 52.84
C ASN A 6 -1.39 -10.73 52.31
N MET A 7 -1.13 -10.50 51.02
CA MET A 7 -1.76 -9.43 50.25
C MET A 7 -3.25 -9.74 50.14
N VAL A 8 -4.07 -8.87 50.70
CA VAL A 8 -5.53 -8.87 50.53
C VAL A 8 -5.83 -8.43 49.10
N ASN A 9 -6.24 -9.38 48.26
CA ASN A 9 -6.79 -9.09 46.94
C ASN A 9 -8.24 -8.62 47.13
N THR A 10 -8.50 -7.33 46.89
CA THR A 10 -9.87 -6.78 46.94
C THR A 10 -10.44 -6.78 45.52
N ASN A 11 -11.13 -7.87 45.16
CA ASN A 11 -11.90 -7.94 43.93
C ASN A 11 -13.16 -7.07 44.08
N PHE A 12 -13.25 -6.01 43.26
CA PHE A 12 -14.32 -5.02 43.25
C PHE A 12 -15.56 -5.45 42.43
N VAL A 13 -15.68 -6.72 42.06
CA VAL A 13 -16.73 -7.22 41.17
C VAL A 13 -17.25 -8.53 41.74
N ASP A 14 -18.58 -8.63 41.88
CA ASP A 14 -19.25 -9.89 42.24
C ASP A 14 -18.87 -10.99 41.25
N GLU A 15 -18.57 -12.20 41.75
CA GLU A 15 -18.15 -13.34 40.92
C GLU A 15 -19.15 -13.68 39.80
N GLU A 16 -20.44 -13.37 40.00
CA GLU A 16 -21.50 -13.56 39.01
C GLU A 16 -21.46 -12.56 37.83
N ASN A 17 -20.65 -11.49 37.92
CA ASN A 17 -20.49 -10.47 36.88
C ASN A 17 -19.14 -10.56 36.14
N ILE A 18 -18.34 -11.60 36.43
CA ILE A 18 -17.05 -11.84 35.74
C ILE A 18 -17.34 -12.67 34.49
N ILE A 19 -17.19 -12.05 33.31
CA ILE A 19 -17.27 -12.75 32.03
C ILE A 19 -15.87 -13.28 31.70
N TYR A 20 -15.75 -14.60 31.56
CA TYR A 20 -14.50 -15.24 31.19
C TYR A 20 -14.35 -15.26 29.66
N GLU A 21 -13.13 -15.04 29.13
CA GLU A 21 -12.86 -15.05 27.68
C GLU A 21 -13.35 -16.35 26.99
N GLU A 22 -13.35 -17.47 27.70
CA GLU A 22 -13.85 -18.76 27.20
C GLU A 22 -15.37 -18.74 26.93
N GLU A 23 -16.15 -17.97 27.68
CA GLU A 23 -17.60 -17.82 27.48
C GLU A 23 -17.94 -16.88 26.31
N LEU A 24 -17.12 -15.84 26.09
CA LEU A 24 -17.19 -14.98 24.90
C LEU A 24 -16.91 -15.79 23.62
N ASN A 25 -15.87 -16.61 23.64
CA ASN A 25 -15.51 -17.47 22.52
C ASN A 25 -16.58 -18.57 22.25
N ALA A 26 -17.23 -19.09 23.28
CA ALA A 26 -18.32 -20.06 23.12
C ALA A 26 -19.59 -19.44 22.53
N ALA A 27 -19.88 -18.17 22.83
CA ALA A 27 -20.99 -17.42 22.23
C ALA A 27 -20.75 -17.12 20.74
N GLU A 28 -19.51 -16.79 20.35
CA GLU A 28 -19.12 -16.62 18.94
C GLU A 28 -19.21 -17.95 18.15
N LEU A 29 -18.84 -19.07 18.78
CA LEU A 29 -18.94 -20.40 18.14
C LEU A 29 -20.40 -20.87 17.97
N ASN A 30 -21.28 -20.54 18.91
CA ASN A 30 -22.69 -20.94 18.87
C ASN A 30 -23.54 -20.10 17.89
N ASN A 31 -23.12 -18.88 17.55
CA ASN A 31 -23.71 -18.10 16.45
C ASN A 31 -23.33 -18.64 15.05
N THR A 32 -22.47 -19.66 14.97
CA THR A 32 -22.06 -20.32 13.72
C THR A 32 -22.81 -21.64 13.46
N ARG A 33 -23.83 -22.00 14.26
CA ARG A 33 -24.71 -23.12 13.90
C ARG A 33 -25.69 -22.70 12.81
N LEU A 34 -25.28 -22.94 11.57
CA LEU A 34 -26.17 -23.05 10.42
C LEU A 34 -27.31 -24.03 10.77
N PRO A 35 -28.59 -23.68 10.54
CA PRO A 35 -29.65 -24.68 10.58
C PRO A 35 -29.40 -25.67 9.43
N GLU A 36 -29.15 -26.93 9.79
CA GLU A 36 -29.15 -28.01 8.81
C GLU A 36 -30.59 -28.23 8.30
N SER A 37 -30.71 -28.17 6.98
CA SER A 37 -31.84 -28.54 6.12
C SER A 37 -33.07 -27.64 6.10
N GLU A 38 -33.21 -26.91 4.99
CA GLU A 38 -34.43 -26.76 4.20
C GLU A 38 -33.97 -26.23 2.84
N ASP A 39 -34.20 -26.99 1.76
CA ASP A 39 -33.90 -26.70 0.34
C ASP A 39 -32.98 -25.49 0.06
N ASP A 40 -31.74 -25.72 -0.39
CA ASP A 40 -30.80 -24.69 -0.89
C ASP A 40 -31.39 -23.94 -2.10
N VAL A 41 -32.42 -23.12 -1.89
CA VAL A 41 -32.79 -22.06 -2.79
C VAL A 41 -31.70 -21.03 -2.58
N GLU A 42 -30.68 -21.05 -3.45
CA GLU A 42 -29.66 -20.00 -3.45
C GLU A 42 -30.37 -18.64 -3.46
N GLU A 43 -30.28 -17.90 -2.35
CA GLU A 43 -30.98 -16.63 -2.21
C GLU A 43 -30.31 -15.61 -3.15
N ILE A 44 -30.98 -15.34 -4.27
CA ILE A 44 -30.53 -14.38 -5.27
C ILE A 44 -31.29 -13.07 -5.05
N TYR A 45 -30.55 -12.00 -4.76
CA TYR A 45 -31.14 -10.68 -4.56
C TYR A 45 -31.18 -9.91 -5.88
N TYR A 46 -32.33 -9.33 -6.20
CA TYR A 46 -32.49 -8.44 -7.36
C TYR A 46 -32.18 -7.00 -6.96
N ILE A 47 -31.02 -6.49 -7.39
CA ILE A 47 -30.69 -5.07 -7.20
C ILE A 47 -31.41 -4.21 -8.24
N THR A 48 -31.42 -4.67 -9.49
CA THR A 48 -32.27 -4.11 -10.56
C THR A 48 -32.90 -5.26 -11.34
N LYS A 49 -33.84 -4.97 -12.25
CA LYS A 49 -34.48 -5.98 -13.12
C LYS A 49 -33.49 -6.83 -13.93
N GLN A 50 -32.28 -6.33 -14.18
CA GLN A 50 -31.25 -6.99 -15.00
C GLN A 50 -29.99 -7.33 -14.21
N MET A 51 -30.00 -7.11 -12.89
CA MET A 51 -28.80 -7.27 -12.07
C MET A 51 -29.15 -7.90 -10.73
N THR A 52 -28.58 -9.08 -10.52
CA THR A 52 -28.71 -9.84 -9.30
C THR A 52 -27.38 -9.94 -8.56
N VAL A 53 -27.41 -10.25 -7.28
CA VAL A 53 -26.22 -10.58 -6.45
C VAL A 53 -26.57 -11.75 -5.54
N LYS A 54 -25.55 -12.47 -5.06
CA LYS A 54 -25.72 -13.58 -4.10
C LYS A 54 -25.48 -13.15 -2.65
N THR A 55 -24.79 -12.03 -2.45
CA THR A 55 -24.41 -11.56 -1.11
C THR A 55 -24.71 -10.09 -0.97
N ILE A 56 -25.30 -9.72 0.16
CA ILE A 56 -25.51 -8.33 0.58
C ILE A 56 -24.79 -8.10 1.90
N ILE A 57 -23.99 -7.04 1.95
CA ILE A 57 -23.25 -6.59 3.12
C ILE A 57 -23.75 -5.20 3.47
N HIS A 58 -24.08 -4.94 4.72
CA HIS A 58 -24.39 -3.60 5.20
C HIS A 58 -23.15 -3.02 5.89
N SER A 59 -22.75 -1.81 5.52
CA SER A 59 -21.60 -1.14 6.13
C SER A 59 -21.92 0.32 6.44
N LEU A 60 -21.45 0.81 7.57
CA LEU A 60 -21.54 2.22 7.95
C LEU A 60 -20.31 3.03 7.52
N THR A 61 -19.23 2.36 7.14
CA THR A 61 -17.96 2.99 6.76
C THR A 61 -17.50 2.51 5.39
N PRO A 62 -16.85 3.37 4.57
CA PRO A 62 -16.28 2.95 3.30
C PRO A 62 -15.30 1.78 3.47
N ILE A 63 -15.32 0.83 2.52
CA ILE A 63 -14.43 -0.34 2.53
C ILE A 63 -13.33 -0.16 1.47
N GLU A 64 -12.06 -0.25 1.89
CA GLU A 64 -10.90 -0.06 1.01
C GLU A 64 -10.76 -1.16 -0.05
N TYR A 65 -10.97 -2.42 0.33
CA TYR A 65 -10.94 -3.58 -0.55
C TYR A 65 -12.31 -4.28 -0.51
N PRO A 66 -13.32 -3.75 -1.23
CA PRO A 66 -14.64 -4.36 -1.25
C PRO A 66 -14.55 -5.81 -1.76
N PRO A 67 -15.14 -6.80 -1.05
CA PRO A 67 -15.15 -8.18 -1.52
C PRO A 67 -15.88 -8.29 -2.86
N THR A 68 -15.55 -9.32 -3.63
CA THR A 68 -16.11 -9.61 -4.95
C THR A 68 -16.47 -11.09 -5.04
N SER A 69 -17.31 -11.47 -6.00
CA SER A 69 -17.56 -12.87 -6.33
C SER A 69 -18.06 -12.98 -7.76
N LYS A 70 -18.05 -14.19 -8.34
CA LYS A 70 -18.62 -14.43 -9.68
C LYS A 70 -20.09 -14.02 -9.76
N GLU A 71 -20.87 -14.35 -8.74
CA GLU A 71 -22.32 -14.10 -8.66
C GLU A 71 -22.62 -12.65 -8.26
N GLY A 72 -21.68 -12.00 -7.58
CA GLY A 72 -21.69 -10.61 -7.19
C GLY A 72 -21.99 -10.37 -5.73
N VAL A 73 -21.37 -9.31 -5.20
CA VAL A 73 -21.57 -8.82 -3.84
C VAL A 73 -22.09 -7.39 -3.92
N ALA A 74 -23.11 -7.06 -3.14
CA ALA A 74 -23.58 -5.69 -2.94
C ALA A 74 -23.23 -5.21 -1.53
N ILE A 75 -22.62 -4.04 -1.42
CA ILE A 75 -22.36 -3.36 -0.15
C ILE A 75 -23.29 -2.15 -0.08
N VAL A 76 -24.17 -2.14 0.91
CA VAL A 76 -25.17 -1.10 1.15
C VAL A 76 -24.64 -0.19 2.24
N TYR A 77 -24.55 1.11 1.93
CA TYR A 77 -24.12 2.14 2.87
C TYR A 77 -25.29 3.02 3.26
N HIS A 78 -25.50 3.21 4.56
CA HIS A 78 -26.41 4.22 5.08
C HIS A 78 -25.67 5.56 5.18
N VAL A 79 -26.09 6.55 4.38
CA VAL A 79 -25.37 7.83 4.18
C VAL A 79 -26.18 9.04 4.65
N GLU A 80 -27.14 8.83 5.55
CA GLU A 80 -27.87 9.93 6.16
C GLU A 80 -26.91 10.88 6.89
N GLY A 81 -27.08 12.19 6.66
CA GLY A 81 -26.23 13.23 7.25
C GLY A 81 -24.85 13.39 6.60
N TRP A 82 -24.50 12.60 5.58
CA TRP A 82 -23.23 12.78 4.86
C TRP A 82 -23.28 14.02 3.96
N ASN A 83 -22.19 14.81 3.95
CA ASN A 83 -22.08 15.97 3.07
C ASN A 83 -22.02 15.56 1.59
N ASN A 84 -21.35 14.44 1.29
CA ASN A 84 -21.18 13.92 -0.06
C ASN A 84 -21.25 12.39 -0.06
N VAL A 85 -22.33 11.84 -0.62
CA VAL A 85 -22.54 10.39 -0.66
C VAL A 85 -21.55 9.63 -1.53
N GLU A 86 -20.83 10.30 -2.44
CA GLU A 86 -19.78 9.66 -3.24
C GLU A 86 -18.54 9.29 -2.40
N GLU A 87 -18.40 9.85 -1.19
CA GLU A 87 -17.35 9.46 -0.22
C GLU A 87 -17.46 7.99 0.19
N ALA A 88 -18.65 7.37 0.07
CA ALA A 88 -18.83 5.93 0.26
C ALA A 88 -17.95 5.08 -0.68
N PHE A 89 -17.42 5.67 -1.75
CA PHE A 89 -16.65 4.99 -2.78
C PHE A 89 -15.23 5.55 -2.98
N THR A 90 -14.78 6.55 -2.21
CA THR A 90 -13.51 7.26 -2.48
C THR A 90 -12.27 6.52 -2.00
N ASP A 91 -12.42 5.70 -0.97
CA ASP A 91 -11.32 5.02 -0.28
C ASP A 91 -10.99 3.65 -0.90
N ILE A 92 -11.75 3.24 -1.92
CA ILE A 92 -11.54 1.97 -2.61
C ILE A 92 -10.18 1.98 -3.33
N GLN A 93 -9.33 1.01 -2.99
CA GLN A 93 -7.95 0.92 -3.47
C GLN A 93 -7.86 0.31 -4.88
N TYR A 94 -8.85 -0.48 -5.29
CA TYR A 94 -8.92 -0.99 -6.66
C TYR A 94 -9.03 0.15 -7.67
N SER A 95 -8.23 0.08 -8.73
CA SER A 95 -8.23 1.11 -9.78
C SER A 95 -9.51 1.08 -10.60
N MET A 96 -10.54 1.79 -10.18
CA MET A 96 -11.78 1.94 -10.96
C MET A 96 -11.57 2.83 -12.18
N GLY A 97 -11.88 2.30 -13.36
CA GLY A 97 -11.78 3.04 -14.63
C GLY A 97 -12.74 4.24 -14.72
N LYS A 98 -12.74 4.90 -15.89
CA LYS A 98 -13.78 5.89 -16.19
C LYS A 98 -15.15 5.21 -16.31
N PRO A 99 -16.26 5.95 -16.11
CA PRO A 99 -17.57 5.46 -16.49
C PRO A 99 -17.60 4.88 -17.89
N CYS A 100 -18.03 3.61 -18.00
CA CYS A 100 -18.37 3.00 -19.28
C CYS A 100 -19.87 3.12 -19.60
N GLY A 101 -20.68 3.58 -18.64
CA GLY A 101 -22.09 3.89 -18.79
C GLY A 101 -22.65 4.61 -17.57
N GLN A 102 -23.55 5.55 -17.79
CA GLN A 102 -24.34 6.23 -16.77
C GLN A 102 -25.79 6.21 -17.28
N HIS A 103 -26.68 5.58 -16.53
CA HIS A 103 -28.09 5.50 -16.89
C HIS A 103 -28.96 5.51 -15.64
N THR A 104 -30.15 6.06 -15.79
CA THR A 104 -31.21 6.00 -14.79
C THR A 104 -31.91 4.65 -14.86
N SER A 105 -32.19 4.04 -13.70
CA SER A 105 -32.91 2.78 -13.59
C SER A 105 -33.76 2.77 -12.31
N THR A 106 -34.38 1.64 -12.00
CA THR A 106 -35.04 1.42 -10.71
C THR A 106 -34.28 0.36 -9.91
N CYS A 107 -34.17 0.57 -8.60
CA CYS A 107 -33.54 -0.39 -7.70
C CYS A 107 -34.62 -1.16 -6.93
N SER A 108 -34.85 -2.42 -7.31
CA SER A 108 -35.88 -3.26 -6.69
C SER A 108 -35.57 -3.59 -5.23
N TYR A 109 -34.28 -3.73 -4.88
CA TYR A 109 -33.85 -3.93 -3.50
C TYR A 109 -34.21 -2.77 -2.57
N LEU A 110 -34.20 -1.53 -3.08
CA LEU A 110 -34.55 -0.32 -2.33
C LEU A 110 -36.04 0.06 -2.48
N GLY A 111 -36.90 -0.86 -2.90
CA GLY A 111 -38.33 -0.58 -3.09
C GLY A 111 -38.67 0.14 -4.40
N ASP A 112 -37.99 -0.24 -5.49
CA ASP A 112 -38.16 0.32 -6.85
C ASP A 112 -37.91 1.82 -6.98
N VAL A 113 -37.07 2.36 -6.09
CA VAL A 113 -36.61 3.76 -6.13
C VAL A 113 -35.85 4.05 -7.43
N THR A 114 -36.01 5.24 -7.98
CA THR A 114 -35.25 5.68 -9.16
C THR A 114 -33.81 5.98 -8.76
N ILE A 115 -32.86 5.36 -9.46
CA ILE A 115 -31.43 5.43 -9.17
C ILE A 115 -30.64 5.90 -10.38
N GLU A 116 -29.48 6.47 -10.11
CA GLU A 116 -28.38 6.64 -11.04
C GLU A 116 -27.42 5.44 -10.90
N LYS A 117 -27.18 4.72 -12.00
CA LYS A 117 -26.21 3.62 -12.07
C LYS A 117 -24.97 4.05 -12.83
N LYS A 118 -23.81 3.94 -12.19
CA LYS A 118 -22.49 4.25 -12.78
C LYS A 118 -21.65 2.98 -12.86
N ASP A 119 -21.48 2.46 -14.07
CA ASP A 119 -20.68 1.26 -14.30
C ASP A 119 -19.20 1.57 -14.45
N ARG A 120 -18.37 0.65 -13.95
CA ARG A 120 -16.91 0.76 -13.86
C ARG A 120 -16.29 -0.63 -14.04
N THR A 121 -15.02 -0.64 -14.44
CA THR A 121 -14.21 -1.87 -14.48
C THR A 121 -12.90 -1.63 -13.75
N CYS A 122 -12.44 -2.60 -12.97
CA CYS A 122 -11.10 -2.60 -12.43
C CYS A 122 -10.08 -2.54 -13.58
N GLN A 123 -9.16 -1.59 -13.54
CA GLN A 123 -8.10 -1.45 -14.55
C GLN A 123 -6.86 -2.29 -14.22
N GLY A 124 -6.94 -3.07 -13.13
CA GLY A 124 -5.87 -3.88 -12.60
C GLY A 124 -4.80 -3.05 -11.90
N VAL A 125 -3.56 -3.52 -11.99
CA VAL A 125 -2.40 -2.97 -11.29
C VAL A 125 -1.18 -2.90 -12.21
N LYS A 126 -0.13 -2.26 -11.74
CA LYS A 126 1.17 -2.25 -12.38
C LYS A 126 2.13 -3.09 -11.57
N ILE A 127 2.93 -3.93 -12.23
CA ILE A 127 3.89 -4.83 -11.58
C ILE A 127 5.24 -4.78 -12.31
N CYS A 128 6.31 -5.14 -11.62
CA CYS A 128 7.62 -5.30 -12.25
C CYS A 128 7.61 -6.47 -13.25
N GLU A 129 8.40 -6.37 -14.33
CA GLU A 129 8.62 -7.49 -15.25
C GLU A 129 9.34 -8.68 -14.59
N PHE A 130 10.07 -8.45 -13.50
CA PHE A 130 10.71 -9.48 -12.67
C PHE A 130 9.84 -9.87 -11.46
N ALA A 131 8.53 -9.57 -11.52
CA ALA A 131 7.63 -9.87 -10.43
C ALA A 131 7.66 -11.36 -10.08
N ASN A 132 7.59 -11.64 -8.78
CA ASN A 132 7.48 -12.99 -8.28
C ASN A 132 6.24 -13.69 -8.84
N SER A 133 6.36 -15.00 -9.15
CA SER A 133 5.28 -15.78 -9.75
C SER A 133 4.00 -15.77 -8.91
N GLU A 134 4.10 -15.74 -7.57
CA GLU A 134 2.94 -15.61 -6.68
C GLU A 134 2.11 -14.36 -7.01
N LEU A 135 2.75 -13.24 -7.36
CA LEU A 135 2.06 -12.02 -7.79
C LEU A 135 1.46 -12.13 -9.19
N LEU A 136 2.13 -12.85 -10.08
CA LEU A 136 1.68 -13.02 -11.46
C LEU A 136 0.44 -13.91 -11.56
N GLU A 137 0.33 -14.90 -10.70
CA GLU A 137 -0.70 -15.94 -10.74
C GLU A 137 -1.84 -15.71 -9.73
N MET A 138 -1.70 -14.73 -8.83
CA MET A 138 -2.69 -14.41 -7.81
C MET A 138 -4.08 -14.12 -8.39
N ASN A 139 -5.08 -14.79 -7.80
CA ASN A 139 -6.48 -14.47 -7.94
C ASN A 139 -7.13 -14.34 -6.56
N HIS A 140 -8.08 -13.42 -6.40
CA HIS A 140 -8.76 -13.24 -5.12
C HIS A 140 -10.16 -12.64 -5.25
N GLU A 141 -10.97 -12.88 -4.23
CA GLU A 141 -12.31 -12.34 -4.03
C GLU A 141 -12.38 -11.41 -2.80
N SER A 142 -11.46 -11.56 -1.86
CA SER A 142 -11.28 -10.71 -0.69
C SER A 142 -9.80 -10.49 -0.42
N VAL A 143 -9.47 -9.50 0.41
CA VAL A 143 -8.08 -9.16 0.75
C VAL A 143 -7.85 -9.46 2.22
N ASN A 144 -6.85 -10.27 2.50
CA ASN A 144 -6.29 -10.42 3.85
C ASN A 144 -5.03 -9.55 3.96
N THR A 145 -5.14 -8.45 4.69
CA THR A 145 -4.05 -7.48 4.90
C THR A 145 -2.87 -8.05 5.66
N ASP A 146 -3.09 -9.10 6.45
CA ASP A 146 -2.06 -9.74 7.29
C ASP A 146 -1.44 -10.97 6.63
N SER A 147 -1.72 -11.19 5.34
CA SER A 147 -1.11 -12.28 4.59
C SER A 147 0.41 -12.09 4.45
N ASP A 148 1.16 -13.20 4.51
CA ASP A 148 2.62 -13.21 4.31
C ASP A 148 3.05 -12.48 3.03
N LEU A 149 2.25 -12.60 1.97
CA LEU A 149 2.51 -11.92 0.72
C LEU A 149 2.40 -10.40 0.85
N GLN A 150 1.37 -9.89 1.54
CA GLN A 150 1.20 -8.47 1.76
C GLN A 150 2.33 -7.91 2.63
N LEU A 151 2.79 -8.68 3.62
CA LEU A 151 3.96 -8.33 4.42
C LEU A 151 5.24 -8.25 3.56
N LYS A 152 5.46 -9.19 2.62
CA LYS A 152 6.60 -9.14 1.68
C LYS A 152 6.54 -7.90 0.78
N VAL A 153 5.37 -7.58 0.24
CA VAL A 153 5.16 -6.37 -0.59
C VAL A 153 5.48 -5.10 0.22
N ASN A 154 5.02 -5.02 1.47
CA ASN A 154 5.28 -3.88 2.34
C ASN A 154 6.76 -3.78 2.75
N LYS A 155 7.42 -4.93 2.96
CA LYS A 155 8.85 -5.03 3.27
C LYS A 155 9.71 -4.53 2.12
N GLU A 156 9.42 -4.94 0.88
CA GLU A 156 10.16 -4.47 -0.29
C GLU A 156 10.04 -2.95 -0.49
N MET A 157 8.90 -2.38 -0.11
CA MET A 157 8.68 -0.92 -0.13
C MET A 157 9.45 -0.15 0.95
N SER A 158 9.96 -0.82 1.99
CA SER A 158 10.55 -0.17 3.18
C SER A 158 12.01 -0.51 3.46
N GLU A 159 12.54 -1.62 2.94
CA GLU A 159 13.90 -2.08 3.23
C GLU A 159 14.91 -1.78 2.12
N ASP A 160 15.84 -0.88 2.41
CA ASP A 160 17.09 -0.74 1.66
C ASP A 160 18.13 -1.71 2.23
N ASN A 161 18.52 -2.73 1.47
CA ASN A 161 19.69 -3.53 1.81
C ASN A 161 20.95 -2.94 1.12
N ILE A 162 22.12 -3.11 1.76
CA ILE A 162 23.41 -2.50 1.33
C ILE A 162 23.72 -2.84 -0.14
N GLU A 163 23.37 -4.04 -0.58
CA GLU A 163 23.59 -4.49 -1.94
C GLU A 163 22.71 -3.74 -2.96
N ASN A 164 21.40 -3.65 -2.72
CA ASN A 164 20.46 -2.91 -3.56
C ASN A 164 20.82 -1.42 -3.63
N VAL A 165 21.25 -0.85 -2.50
CA VAL A 165 21.79 0.51 -2.46
C VAL A 165 23.02 0.63 -3.36
N THR A 166 23.91 -0.35 -3.32
CA THR A 166 25.12 -0.41 -4.18
C THR A 166 24.77 -0.51 -5.66
N PHE A 167 23.82 -1.39 -6.03
CA PHE A 167 23.31 -1.51 -7.39
C PHE A 167 22.65 -0.22 -7.89
N ALA A 168 21.87 0.44 -7.05
CA ALA A 168 21.24 1.71 -7.38
C ALA A 168 22.28 2.81 -7.66
N VAL A 169 23.34 2.88 -6.84
CA VAL A 169 24.48 3.80 -7.03
C VAL A 169 25.21 3.49 -8.34
N TYR A 170 25.49 2.22 -8.62
CA TYR A 170 26.10 1.78 -9.89
C TYR A 170 25.28 2.21 -11.10
N LEU A 171 23.97 1.92 -11.11
CA LEU A 171 23.08 2.30 -12.21
C LEU A 171 22.99 3.82 -12.38
N ALA A 172 22.91 4.57 -11.28
CA ALA A 172 22.91 6.03 -11.31
C ALA A 172 24.21 6.60 -11.90
N ALA A 173 25.36 5.99 -11.61
CA ALA A 173 26.65 6.42 -12.13
C ALA A 173 26.75 6.30 -13.65
N PHE A 174 26.22 5.22 -14.23
CA PHE A 174 26.18 5.03 -15.69
C PHE A 174 25.14 5.92 -16.39
N LYS A 175 23.99 6.19 -15.74
CA LYS A 175 23.00 7.15 -16.26
C LYS A 175 23.50 8.59 -16.24
N THR A 176 24.32 8.94 -15.25
CA THR A 176 24.85 10.30 -15.10
C THR A 176 25.96 10.55 -16.12
N LYS A 177 25.66 11.31 -17.19
CA LYS A 177 26.66 11.68 -18.21
C LYS A 177 27.78 12.54 -17.61
N CYS A 178 28.99 12.41 -18.16
CA CYS A 178 30.10 13.31 -17.79
C CYS A 178 29.81 14.73 -18.29
N ARG A 179 29.98 15.74 -17.44
CA ARG A 179 29.68 17.15 -17.79
C ARG A 179 30.84 17.88 -18.47
N TYR A 180 32.02 17.25 -18.54
CA TYR A 180 33.17 17.83 -19.20
C TYR A 180 32.97 17.89 -20.72
N MET A 181 33.36 19.02 -21.31
CA MET A 181 33.30 19.30 -22.73
C MET A 181 34.70 19.70 -23.21
N ARG A 182 35.15 19.10 -24.33
CA ARG A 182 36.38 19.48 -25.02
C ARG A 182 36.03 19.81 -26.47
N ASP A 183 36.28 21.04 -26.89
CA ASP A 183 35.99 21.53 -28.25
C ASP A 183 34.54 21.24 -28.72
N GLY A 184 33.57 21.38 -27.81
CA GLY A 184 32.16 21.09 -28.08
C GLY A 184 31.78 19.61 -28.05
N VAL A 185 32.73 18.69 -27.82
CA VAL A 185 32.49 17.26 -27.68
C VAL A 185 32.36 16.87 -26.21
N GLN A 186 31.29 16.16 -25.86
CA GLN A 186 31.07 15.66 -24.51
C GLN A 186 32.03 14.51 -24.19
N CYS A 187 32.62 14.55 -22.99
CA CYS A 187 33.49 13.49 -22.50
C CYS A 187 32.79 12.13 -22.48
N ALA A 188 33.39 11.13 -23.12
CA ALA A 188 32.90 9.75 -23.19
C ALA A 188 33.36 8.86 -22.01
N GLY A 189 34.03 9.43 -21.01
CA GLY A 189 34.65 8.65 -19.95
C GLY A 189 33.67 7.89 -19.06
N LYS A 190 34.04 6.64 -18.77
CA LYS A 190 33.25 5.71 -17.96
C LYS A 190 33.34 6.03 -16.47
N PRO A 191 32.33 5.68 -15.67
CA PRO A 191 32.41 5.81 -14.23
C PRO A 191 33.42 4.80 -13.69
N ILE A 192 34.35 5.23 -12.85
CA ILE A 192 35.33 4.36 -12.18
C ILE A 192 35.47 4.76 -10.72
N LEU A 193 35.80 3.80 -9.85
CA LEU A 193 36.01 4.07 -8.42
C LEU A 193 37.36 4.75 -8.22
N LYS A 194 37.34 5.98 -7.69
CA LYS A 194 38.54 6.76 -7.36
C LYS A 194 38.65 6.97 -5.85
N CYS A 195 39.88 7.27 -5.42
CA CYS A 195 40.25 7.47 -4.03
C CYS A 195 40.90 8.86 -3.89
N LEU A 196 40.47 9.63 -2.90
CA LEU A 196 41.09 10.89 -2.49
C LEU A 196 41.71 10.70 -1.10
N LYS A 197 43.03 10.84 -1.02
CA LYS A 197 43.77 10.85 0.25
C LYS A 197 43.98 12.30 0.70
N ARG A 198 43.55 12.61 1.91
CA ARG A 198 43.74 13.93 2.54
C ARG A 198 45.00 13.95 3.39
N LYS A 199 45.45 15.16 3.78
CA LYS A 199 46.69 15.38 4.56
C LYS A 199 46.66 14.74 5.95
N ASP A 200 45.47 14.52 6.50
CA ASP A 200 45.20 13.83 7.77
C ASP A 200 45.14 12.30 7.62
N ASN A 201 45.62 11.75 6.49
CA ASN A 201 45.52 10.34 6.11
C ASN A 201 44.09 9.80 5.96
N THR A 202 43.05 10.64 6.02
CA THR A 202 41.69 10.19 5.73
C THR A 202 41.56 9.87 4.25
N THR A 203 40.95 8.72 3.96
CA THR A 203 40.74 8.23 2.61
C THR A 203 39.24 8.25 2.31
N THR A 204 38.84 8.99 1.29
CA THR A 204 37.45 9.05 0.82
C THR A 204 37.35 8.48 -0.59
N TYR A 205 36.34 7.66 -0.84
CA TYR A 205 36.07 7.09 -2.16
C TYR A 205 34.96 7.86 -2.87
N PHE A 206 35.06 7.95 -4.19
CA PHE A 206 34.05 8.59 -5.03
C PHE A 206 34.03 7.95 -6.42
N ILE A 207 32.93 8.10 -7.15
CA ILE A 207 32.86 7.66 -8.54
C ILE A 207 33.31 8.81 -9.44
N GLY A 208 34.45 8.60 -10.10
CA GLY A 208 35.09 9.55 -10.99
C GLY A 208 34.92 9.22 -12.47
N CYS A 209 35.49 10.05 -13.33
CA CYS A 209 35.60 9.80 -14.77
C CYS A 209 36.92 9.10 -15.12
N SER A 210 36.88 8.09 -16.00
CA SER A 210 38.07 7.41 -16.53
C SER A 210 39.02 8.35 -17.26
N GLU A 211 38.47 9.27 -18.06
CA GLU A 211 39.24 10.20 -18.92
C GLU A 211 39.66 11.49 -18.22
N TRP A 212 39.50 11.58 -16.89
CA TRP A 212 39.88 12.80 -16.17
C TRP A 212 41.41 12.97 -16.14
N ASN A 213 41.89 14.16 -16.51
CA ASN A 213 43.28 14.57 -16.35
C ASN A 213 43.44 15.71 -15.35
N PHE A 214 44.66 15.88 -14.86
CA PHE A 214 45.03 17.00 -13.99
C PHE A 214 44.70 18.34 -14.66
N ASN A 215 44.17 19.28 -13.88
CA ASN A 215 43.63 20.59 -14.31
C ASN A 215 42.30 20.58 -15.10
N GLU A 216 41.72 19.43 -15.42
CA GLU A 216 40.40 19.39 -16.05
C GLU A 216 39.29 19.48 -14.99
N LYS A 217 38.40 20.46 -15.16
CA LYS A 217 37.23 20.70 -14.29
C LYS A 217 35.98 20.08 -14.89
N PHE A 218 34.92 19.90 -14.09
CA PHE A 218 33.59 19.45 -14.54
C PHE A 218 33.49 18.00 -15.03
N HIS A 219 34.52 17.18 -14.86
CA HIS A 219 34.36 15.73 -15.01
C HIS A 219 33.39 15.15 -13.98
N ARG A 220 32.90 13.93 -14.26
CA ARG A 220 32.05 13.17 -13.34
C ARG A 220 32.71 13.09 -11.95
N PHE A 221 31.95 13.50 -10.95
CA PHE A 221 32.25 13.33 -9.53
C PHE A 221 30.93 13.02 -8.83
N ILE A 222 30.78 11.79 -8.34
CA ILE A 222 29.60 11.34 -7.61
C ILE A 222 30.09 10.90 -6.22
N ASN A 223 29.58 11.56 -5.19
CA ASN A 223 29.86 11.20 -3.82
C ASN A 223 29.17 9.86 -3.49
N ILE A 224 29.88 8.97 -2.82
CA ILE A 224 29.34 7.68 -2.37
C ILE A 224 28.73 7.91 -1.00
N LYS A 225 27.43 7.61 -0.87
CA LYS A 225 26.71 7.70 0.40
C LYS A 225 27.12 6.57 1.34
N GLU A 226 26.72 6.67 2.60
CA GLU A 226 26.78 5.57 3.55
C GLU A 226 25.98 4.36 3.05
N ASN A 227 26.26 3.17 3.59
CA ASN A 227 25.58 1.90 3.24
C ASN A 227 25.80 1.42 1.80
N VAL A 228 26.97 1.70 1.22
CA VAL A 228 27.42 1.17 -0.07
C VAL A 228 28.58 0.21 0.15
N ASP A 229 28.48 -0.99 -0.41
CA ASP A 229 29.60 -1.93 -0.47
C ASP A 229 30.59 -1.48 -1.57
N LEU A 230 31.76 -0.99 -1.14
CA LEU A 230 32.80 -0.50 -2.04
C LEU A 230 33.45 -1.61 -2.88
N ASN A 231 33.51 -2.84 -2.37
CA ASN A 231 34.09 -3.97 -3.09
C ASN A 231 33.14 -4.42 -4.20
N LEU A 232 31.85 -4.55 -3.89
CA LEU A 232 30.83 -4.85 -4.88
C LEU A 232 30.74 -3.73 -5.93
N LEU A 233 30.73 -2.46 -5.50
CA LEU A 233 30.72 -1.31 -6.41
C LEU A 233 31.93 -1.34 -7.35
N ARG A 234 33.12 -1.66 -6.84
CA ARG A 234 34.32 -1.81 -7.66
C ARG A 234 34.15 -2.92 -8.71
N GLN A 235 33.72 -4.11 -8.30
CA GLN A 235 33.51 -5.22 -9.23
C GLN A 235 32.53 -4.84 -10.35
N LEU A 236 31.44 -4.14 -10.01
CA LEU A 236 30.45 -3.68 -10.98
C LEU A 236 31.04 -2.65 -11.96
N LEU A 237 31.77 -1.64 -11.45
CA LEU A 237 32.37 -0.58 -12.28
C LEU A 237 33.49 -1.12 -13.18
N ASP A 238 34.24 -2.11 -12.70
CA ASP A 238 35.35 -2.74 -13.44
C ASP A 238 34.87 -3.84 -14.39
N GLY A 239 33.58 -4.21 -14.36
CA GLY A 239 33.01 -5.26 -15.21
C GLY A 239 33.39 -6.68 -14.78
N LEU A 240 33.74 -6.86 -13.50
CA LEU A 240 34.17 -8.12 -12.89
C LEU A 240 33.08 -8.79 -12.05
N TYR A 241 31.86 -8.27 -12.06
CA TYR A 241 30.75 -8.84 -11.31
C TYR A 241 30.32 -10.19 -11.90
N GLY A 242 30.45 -11.25 -11.10
CA GLY A 242 30.19 -12.63 -11.52
C GLY A 242 28.71 -13.07 -11.50
N GLY A 243 27.83 -12.32 -10.83
CA GLY A 243 26.45 -12.75 -10.55
C GLY A 243 26.40 -13.95 -9.58
N GLU A 244 25.20 -14.29 -9.09
CA GLU A 244 25.00 -15.46 -8.19
C GLU A 244 24.18 -16.61 -8.80
N SER A 245 23.66 -16.49 -10.03
CA SER A 245 23.03 -17.61 -10.75
C SER A 245 22.77 -17.27 -12.22
N GLU A 246 22.54 -18.28 -13.06
CA GLU A 246 22.20 -18.10 -14.49
C GLU A 246 20.71 -17.76 -14.73
N GLU A 247 19.83 -17.94 -13.74
CA GLU A 247 18.40 -17.64 -13.89
C GLU A 247 18.05 -16.23 -13.38
N PRO A 248 17.18 -15.48 -14.08
CA PRO A 248 16.62 -14.25 -13.52
C PRO A 248 15.83 -14.60 -12.26
N THR A 249 16.19 -13.98 -11.13
CA THR A 249 15.42 -14.13 -9.90
C THR A 249 14.08 -13.40 -10.12
N ASN A 250 13.02 -14.15 -10.38
CA ASN A 250 11.65 -13.63 -10.34
C ASN A 250 11.20 -13.57 -8.88
N ASP A 251 11.76 -12.62 -8.15
CA ASP A 251 11.58 -12.43 -6.71
C ASP A 251 11.22 -11.00 -6.33
N CYS A 252 10.87 -10.17 -7.32
CA CYS A 252 10.41 -8.82 -7.08
C CYS A 252 8.95 -8.79 -6.61
N TYR A 253 8.69 -8.15 -5.49
CA TYR A 253 7.35 -7.91 -4.95
C TYR A 253 6.82 -6.49 -5.23
N THR A 254 7.48 -5.75 -6.14
CA THR A 254 7.03 -4.42 -6.55
C THR A 254 5.68 -4.47 -7.28
N ILE A 255 4.66 -3.95 -6.61
CA ILE A 255 3.31 -3.70 -7.13
C ILE A 255 3.01 -2.22 -6.98
N LEU A 256 2.33 -1.63 -7.96
CA LEU A 256 1.96 -0.24 -7.98
C LEU A 256 0.48 -0.10 -8.37
N PRO A 257 -0.22 0.92 -7.85
CA PRO A 257 -1.56 1.24 -8.35
C PRO A 257 -1.46 1.60 -9.84
N ASN A 258 -2.50 1.26 -10.61
CA ASN A 258 -2.48 1.49 -12.06
C ASN A 258 -2.36 2.99 -12.44
N SER A 259 -2.75 3.89 -11.54
CA SER A 259 -2.57 5.34 -11.67
C SER A 259 -1.11 5.80 -11.59
N SER A 260 -0.19 4.94 -11.14
CA SER A 260 1.23 5.24 -11.04
C SER A 260 1.82 5.60 -12.40
N LYS A 261 2.63 6.67 -12.44
CA LYS A 261 3.36 7.10 -13.64
C LYS A 261 4.73 6.42 -13.79
N LYS A 262 5.14 5.59 -12.83
CA LYS A 262 6.42 4.87 -12.90
C LYS A 262 6.39 3.88 -14.07
N THR A 263 7.44 3.95 -14.89
CA THR A 263 7.69 3.03 -16.01
C THR A 263 8.82 2.06 -15.72
N LEU A 264 9.63 2.34 -14.69
CA LEU A 264 10.76 1.53 -14.25
C LEU A 264 10.61 1.20 -12.76
N CYS A 265 11.01 -0.01 -12.40
CA CYS A 265 11.14 -0.48 -11.04
C CYS A 265 12.17 0.36 -10.29
N SER A 266 11.86 0.65 -9.03
CA SER A 266 12.78 1.37 -8.15
C SER A 266 13.92 0.47 -7.68
N HIS A 267 13.66 -0.84 -7.59
CA HIS A 267 14.64 -1.85 -7.22
C HIS A 267 15.47 -2.28 -8.43
N PRO A 268 16.81 -2.33 -8.29
CA PRO A 268 17.68 -2.97 -9.28
C PRO A 268 17.43 -4.47 -9.32
N HIS A 269 17.59 -5.07 -10.50
CA HIS A 269 17.44 -6.51 -10.72
C HIS A 269 18.68 -7.10 -11.35
N ARG A 270 18.99 -8.33 -10.95
CA ARG A 270 20.03 -9.15 -11.54
C ARG A 270 19.48 -9.85 -12.78
N THR A 271 20.30 -9.97 -13.81
CA THR A 271 20.03 -10.83 -14.96
C THR A 271 21.37 -11.43 -15.38
N GLY A 272 21.68 -12.61 -14.83
CA GLY A 272 23.02 -13.19 -14.91
C GLY A 272 24.07 -12.23 -14.31
N THR A 273 25.05 -11.85 -15.12
CA THR A 273 26.15 -10.94 -14.73
C THR A 273 25.81 -9.45 -14.86
N THR A 274 24.58 -9.11 -15.25
CA THR A 274 24.19 -7.72 -15.52
C THR A 274 23.21 -7.21 -14.47
N ILE A 275 23.40 -5.97 -14.03
CA ILE A 275 22.45 -5.25 -13.19
C ILE A 275 21.65 -4.28 -14.06
N LYS A 276 20.32 -4.33 -13.96
CA LYS A 276 19.43 -3.44 -14.72
C LYS A 276 18.24 -2.99 -13.87
N GLN A 277 17.47 -2.02 -14.36
CA GLN A 277 16.16 -1.72 -13.79
C GLN A 277 15.09 -2.47 -14.58
N GLY A 278 14.12 -3.02 -13.86
CA GLY A 278 12.97 -3.67 -14.47
C GLY A 278 11.97 -2.67 -15.01
N SER A 279 11.28 -3.06 -16.07
CA SER A 279 10.16 -2.35 -16.66
C SER A 279 8.92 -2.60 -15.82
N ILE A 280 8.07 -1.59 -15.68
CA ILE A 280 6.77 -1.72 -15.04
C ILE A 280 5.72 -2.01 -16.10
N ILE A 281 5.08 -3.17 -16.01
CA ILE A 281 4.07 -3.65 -16.93
C ILE A 281 2.68 -3.57 -16.29
N GLN A 282 1.64 -3.37 -17.10
CA GLN A 282 0.27 -3.38 -16.62
C GLN A 282 -0.29 -4.81 -16.62
N LYS A 283 -0.87 -5.22 -15.49
CA LYS A 283 -1.66 -6.44 -15.36
C LYS A 283 -3.13 -6.04 -15.26
N THR A 284 -3.90 -6.35 -16.30
CA THR A 284 -5.32 -5.96 -16.42
C THR A 284 -6.23 -6.80 -15.53
N CYS A 285 -7.47 -6.34 -15.32
CA CYS A 285 -8.48 -7.01 -14.52
C CYS A 285 -9.84 -7.00 -15.21
N GLY A 286 -10.65 -8.04 -14.98
CA GLY A 286 -12.00 -8.16 -15.52
C GLY A 286 -13.14 -7.80 -14.55
N VAL A 287 -12.82 -7.53 -13.28
CA VAL A 287 -13.85 -7.24 -12.25
C VAL A 287 -14.63 -5.98 -12.61
N LYS A 288 -15.95 -6.07 -12.50
CA LYS A 288 -16.89 -4.98 -12.77
C LYS A 288 -17.42 -4.42 -11.47
N TYR A 289 -17.61 -3.10 -11.44
CA TYR A 289 -18.31 -2.43 -10.36
C TYR A 289 -19.49 -1.62 -10.89
N SER A 290 -20.53 -1.52 -10.08
CA SER A 290 -21.64 -0.60 -10.31
C SER A 290 -21.90 0.19 -9.04
N LYS A 291 -21.85 1.52 -9.14
CA LYS A 291 -22.32 2.41 -8.08
C LYS A 291 -23.80 2.71 -8.32
N ILE A 292 -24.62 2.54 -7.30
CA ILE A 292 -26.05 2.82 -7.32
C ILE A 292 -26.32 3.94 -6.33
N ILE A 293 -26.85 5.05 -6.82
CA ILE A 293 -27.13 6.24 -6.03
C ILE A 293 -28.60 6.64 -6.28
N PRO A 294 -29.48 6.63 -5.27
CA PRO A 294 -30.83 7.16 -5.41
C PRO A 294 -30.85 8.61 -5.89
N LEU A 295 -31.77 8.95 -6.81
CA LEU A 295 -31.93 10.33 -7.26
C LEU A 295 -32.46 11.24 -6.15
N ASP A 296 -33.34 10.69 -5.29
CA ASP A 296 -33.81 11.35 -4.07
C ASP A 296 -33.16 10.71 -2.84
N ILE A 297 -31.93 11.13 -2.56
CA ILE A 297 -31.15 10.64 -1.43
C ILE A 297 -31.76 10.99 -0.07
N LYS A 298 -32.61 12.03 0.01
CA LYS A 298 -33.24 12.43 1.28
C LYS A 298 -34.32 11.45 1.69
N SER A 299 -35.10 10.98 0.71
CA SER A 299 -36.14 9.97 0.95
C SER A 299 -35.56 8.55 1.02
N CYS A 300 -34.41 8.30 0.39
CA CYS A 300 -33.71 7.02 0.41
C CYS A 300 -32.20 7.23 0.65
N PRO A 301 -31.74 7.29 1.91
CA PRO A 301 -30.34 7.58 2.25
C PRO A 301 -29.44 6.33 2.16
N TYR A 302 -29.62 5.52 1.13
CA TYR A 302 -28.87 4.28 0.92
C TYR A 302 -28.20 4.26 -0.44
N VAL A 303 -26.88 4.10 -0.48
CA VAL A 303 -26.12 3.92 -1.71
C VAL A 303 -25.51 2.52 -1.75
N ILE A 304 -25.35 1.95 -2.94
CA ILE A 304 -24.88 0.56 -3.10
C ILE A 304 -23.65 0.51 -4.00
N LEU A 305 -22.60 -0.17 -3.54
CA LEU A 305 -21.52 -0.63 -4.39
C LEU A 305 -21.75 -2.10 -4.74
N ILE A 306 -21.77 -2.43 -6.02
CA ILE A 306 -21.82 -3.82 -6.48
C ILE A 306 -20.48 -4.16 -7.11
N SER A 307 -19.96 -5.33 -6.80
CA SER A 307 -18.73 -5.89 -7.34
C SER A 307 -18.98 -7.29 -7.90
N LYS A 308 -18.55 -7.55 -9.14
CA LYS A 308 -18.73 -8.84 -9.83
C LYS A 308 -17.45 -9.29 -10.54
N GLY A 309 -17.12 -10.56 -10.35
CA GLY A 309 -15.94 -11.23 -10.89
C GLY A 309 -14.91 -11.58 -9.82
N ILE A 310 -13.80 -12.14 -10.28
CA ILE A 310 -12.63 -12.50 -9.47
C ILE A 310 -11.47 -11.62 -9.93
N HIS A 311 -10.75 -11.01 -8.98
CA HIS A 311 -9.54 -10.28 -9.30
C HIS A 311 -8.47 -11.25 -9.78
N SER A 312 -7.79 -10.89 -10.86
CA SER A 312 -6.71 -11.69 -11.47
C SER A 312 -5.35 -11.02 -11.32
N HIS A 313 -5.17 -10.30 -10.21
CA HIS A 313 -3.98 -9.53 -9.86
C HIS A 313 -3.91 -9.38 -8.35
N PRO A 314 -2.72 -9.13 -7.77
CA PRO A 314 -2.60 -8.90 -6.33
C PRO A 314 -3.27 -7.60 -5.92
N PRO A 315 -3.71 -7.46 -4.65
CA PRO A 315 -4.24 -6.22 -4.13
C PRO A 315 -3.25 -5.07 -4.37
N PRO A 316 -3.68 -3.93 -4.96
CA PRO A 316 -2.81 -2.77 -5.07
C PRO A 316 -2.41 -2.30 -3.67
N PRO A 317 -1.18 -1.83 -3.44
CA PRO A 317 -0.83 -1.26 -2.14
C PRO A 317 -1.69 -0.03 -1.84
N PRO A 318 -2.03 0.23 -0.56
CA PRO A 318 -2.78 1.42 -0.18
C PRO A 318 -2.10 2.68 -0.69
N SER A 319 -2.78 3.41 -1.56
CA SER A 319 -2.22 4.60 -2.21
C SER A 319 -2.66 5.89 -1.52
N ARG A 320 -3.65 5.77 -0.63
CA ARG A 320 -4.26 6.86 0.12
C ARG A 320 -4.49 6.39 1.54
N VAL A 321 -4.23 7.27 2.49
CA VAL A 321 -4.75 7.09 3.84
C VAL A 321 -6.25 7.43 3.77
N PRO A 322 -7.16 6.58 4.27
CA PRO A 322 -8.58 6.89 4.33
C PRO A 322 -8.85 8.29 4.87
N LEU A 323 -9.79 9.01 4.25
CA LEU A 323 -10.06 10.40 4.62
C LEU A 323 -10.50 10.50 6.09
N THR A 324 -11.24 9.52 6.58
CA THR A 324 -11.69 9.43 7.97
C THR A 324 -10.52 9.39 8.96
N ILE A 325 -9.47 8.62 8.64
CA ILE A 325 -8.25 8.56 9.45
C ILE A 325 -7.50 9.88 9.39
N CYS A 326 -7.37 10.49 8.21
CA CYS A 326 -6.74 11.81 8.07
C CYS A 326 -7.47 12.87 8.89
N SER A 327 -8.79 12.96 8.76
CA SER A 327 -9.62 13.93 9.49
C SER A 327 -9.54 13.70 10.99
N ARG A 328 -9.58 12.44 11.44
CA ARG A 328 -9.47 12.12 12.87
C ARG A 328 -8.08 12.44 13.42
N LEU A 329 -7.01 12.15 12.68
CA LEU A 329 -5.65 12.54 13.07
C LEU A 329 -5.52 14.07 13.14
N GLN A 330 -6.08 14.80 12.18
CA GLN A 330 -6.11 16.26 12.21
C GLN A 330 -6.86 16.79 13.44
N GLU A 331 -8.04 16.24 13.75
CA GLU A 331 -8.78 16.59 14.97
C GLU A 331 -7.96 16.32 16.23
N LEU A 332 -7.33 15.16 16.35
CA LEU A 332 -6.50 14.80 17.50
C LEU A 332 -5.30 15.74 17.63
N ILE A 333 -4.68 16.15 16.52
CA ILE A 333 -3.60 17.14 16.50
C ILE A 333 -4.11 18.52 16.94
N HIS A 334 -5.29 18.94 16.45
CA HIS A 334 -5.90 20.21 16.86
C HIS A 334 -6.24 20.21 18.35
N GLN A 335 -6.87 19.14 18.86
CA GLN A 335 -7.17 18.98 20.28
C GLN A 335 -5.89 19.00 21.14
N ALA A 336 -4.83 18.31 20.71
CA ALA A 336 -3.55 18.32 21.41
C ALA A 336 -2.90 19.71 21.43
N ASN A 337 -3.03 20.49 20.34
CA ASN A 337 -2.51 21.86 20.27
C ASN A 337 -3.32 22.83 21.13
N ASP A 338 -4.66 22.71 21.13
CA ASP A 338 -5.54 23.56 21.94
C ASP A 338 -5.34 23.28 23.44
N ASN A 339 -5.13 22.01 23.80
CA ASN A 339 -4.78 21.59 25.17
C ASN A 339 -3.35 22.00 25.60
N ASN A 340 -2.50 22.41 24.66
CA ASN A 340 -1.13 22.89 24.90
C ASN A 340 -1.01 24.42 24.86
N SER A 341 -2.13 25.15 24.94
CA SER A 341 -2.16 26.61 24.92
C SER A 341 -1.38 27.29 26.08
N ASP A 342 -1.01 26.55 27.13
CA ASP A 342 -0.17 27.01 28.24
C ASP A 342 1.33 26.63 28.13
N ILE A 343 1.76 25.98 27.02
CA ILE A 343 3.17 25.60 26.86
C ILE A 343 3.99 26.81 26.39
N THR A 344 4.67 27.45 27.34
CA THR A 344 5.73 28.43 27.04
C THR A 344 7.05 27.70 26.70
N PRO A 345 7.96 28.31 25.92
CA PRO A 345 9.28 27.74 25.63
C PRO A 345 10.06 27.32 26.89
N THR A 346 9.83 28.02 28.01
CA THR A 346 10.40 27.71 29.32
C THR A 346 9.93 26.37 29.88
N HIS A 347 8.67 25.97 29.66
CA HIS A 347 8.14 24.67 30.10
C HIS A 347 8.75 23.49 29.34
N ILE A 348 9.05 23.68 28.05
CA ILE A 348 9.69 22.65 27.20
C ILE A 348 11.15 22.43 27.64
N ILE A 349 11.86 23.49 28.00
CA ILE A 349 13.27 23.42 28.43
C ILE A 349 13.40 22.85 29.85
N THR A 350 12.40 23.04 30.72
CA THR A 350 12.50 22.66 32.14
C THR A 350 11.85 21.32 32.49
N GLY A 351 11.13 20.67 31.57
CA GLY A 351 10.57 19.33 31.75
C GLY A 351 9.50 19.20 32.84
N ASN A 352 8.98 20.32 33.35
CA ASN A 352 7.96 20.33 34.40
C ASN A 352 6.56 20.28 33.77
N TYR A 353 6.09 19.06 33.51
CA TYR A 353 4.67 18.80 33.30
C TYR A 353 3.99 18.76 34.65
N TYR A 354 3.36 19.86 35.07
CA TYR A 354 2.45 19.81 36.21
C TYR A 354 1.16 19.11 35.75
N THR A 355 0.94 17.89 36.24
CA THR A 355 -0.37 17.24 36.20
C THR A 355 -1.30 18.02 37.14
N ASN A 356 -2.15 18.87 36.59
CA ASN A 356 -3.28 19.42 37.36
C ASN A 356 -4.34 18.33 37.48
N THR A 357 -4.35 17.64 38.62
CA THR A 357 -5.54 16.96 39.13
C THR A 357 -6.46 18.00 39.79
N GLN A 358 -7.64 18.20 39.20
CA GLN A 358 -8.86 18.50 39.96
C GLN A 358 -10.00 17.67 39.40
#